data_AF-A0A0K0DRY7-F1
#
_entry.id   AF-A0A0K0DRY7-F1
#
_cell.length_a   1.000
_cell.length_b   1.000
_cell.length_c   1.000
_cell.angle_alpha   90.00
_cell.angle_beta   90.00
_cell.angle_gamma   90.00
#
_symmetry.space_group_name_H-M   'P 1'
#
loop_
_entity.id
_entity.type
_entity.pdbx_description
1 polymer ?
#
loop_
_entity_poly.entity_id
_entity_poly.type
_entity_poly.pdbx_seq_one_letter_code
_entity_poly.pdbx_strand_id
1 'polypeptide(L)'
;MNFLRFAATIPDKEKVIKFLQKHELLPISKVCSNRHEMKLQVRKQSRRRCYVKECRKEISIRIKTWFEGIKISSKREFYFYIISPLKRLQWNIVRRSWR
;
A
#
# COMPACT_ATOMS: atom_id res chain seq x y z
N MET A 1 -7.87 -15.04 9.38
CA MET A 1 -6.89 -14.28 10.21
C MET A 1 -7.15 -12.79 10.09
N ASN A 2 -7.23 -12.06 11.21
CA ASN A 2 -7.41 -10.61 11.18
C ASN A 2 -6.05 -9.94 10.94
N PHE A 3 -5.62 -9.93 9.68
CA PHE A 3 -4.28 -9.47 9.25
C PHE A 3 -3.94 -8.08 9.83
N LEU A 4 -4.95 -7.24 10.06
CA LEU A 4 -4.76 -5.85 10.46
C LEU A 4 -4.72 -5.64 11.96
N ARG A 5 -5.31 -6.53 12.77
CA ARG A 5 -4.99 -6.57 14.20
C ARG A 5 -3.49 -6.76 14.38
N PHE A 6 -2.93 -7.73 13.65
CA PHE A 6 -1.49 -8.01 13.65
C PHE A 6 -0.68 -6.81 13.15
N ALA A 7 -1.05 -6.22 12.01
CA ALA A 7 -0.40 -5.01 11.51
C ALA A 7 -0.46 -3.83 12.51
N ALA A 8 -1.59 -3.62 13.18
CA ALA A 8 -1.77 -2.52 14.12
C ALA A 8 -1.19 -2.79 15.51
N THR A 9 -0.75 -4.01 15.81
CA THR A 9 0.03 -4.37 17.00
C THR A 9 1.53 -4.33 16.75
N ILE A 10 1.96 -4.35 15.49
CA ILE A 10 3.36 -4.21 15.12
C ILE A 10 3.74 -2.71 15.27
N PRO A 11 4.68 -2.36 16.17
CA PRO A 11 5.11 -0.97 16.36
C PRO A 11 5.92 -0.45 15.16
N ASP A 12 6.52 -1.36 14.40
CA ASP A 12 7.44 -1.05 13.31
C ASP A 12 6.72 -0.95 11.96
N LYS A 13 6.71 0.26 11.40
CA LYS A 13 6.11 0.56 10.09
C LYS A 13 6.66 -0.34 8.98
N GLU A 14 7.94 -0.71 9.03
CA GLU A 14 8.55 -1.57 8.01
C GLU A 14 7.98 -2.99 8.06
N LYS A 15 7.84 -3.54 9.27
CA LYS A 15 7.24 -4.85 9.49
C LYS A 15 5.78 -4.88 9.03
N VAL A 16 5.03 -3.80 9.29
CA VAL A 16 3.65 -3.63 8.76
C VAL A 16 3.64 -3.67 7.24
N ILE A 17 4.54 -2.94 6.59
CA ILE A 17 4.58 -2.90 5.13
C ILE A 17 4.99 -4.27 4.56
N LYS A 18 6.01 -4.92 5.11
CA LYS A 18 6.41 -6.28 4.71
C LYS A 18 5.27 -7.27 4.85
N PHE A 19 4.51 -7.17 5.93
CA PHE A 19 3.33 -7.98 6.16
C PHE A 19 2.23 -7.71 5.12
N LEU A 20 1.93 -6.44 4.82
CA LEU A 20 0.98 -6.08 3.77
C LEU A 20 1.44 -6.55 2.38
N GLN A 21 2.74 -6.53 2.10
CA GLN A 21 3.31 -7.05 0.87
C GLN A 21 3.19 -8.58 0.77
N LYS A 22 3.50 -9.30 1.86
CA LYS A 22 3.35 -10.75 1.96
C LYS A 22 1.92 -11.21 1.68
N HIS A 23 0.93 -10.41 2.11
CA HIS A 23 -0.48 -10.68 1.88
C HIS A 23 -1.04 -10.03 0.61
N GLU A 24 -0.17 -9.53 -0.27
CA GLU A 24 -0.55 -8.91 -1.55
C GLU A 24 -1.56 -7.76 -1.40
N LEU A 25 -1.59 -7.13 -0.22
CA LEU A 25 -2.35 -5.92 0.07
C LEU A 25 -1.55 -4.69 -0.37
N LEU A 26 -0.24 -4.81 -0.51
CA LEU A 26 0.62 -3.77 -1.06
C LEU A 26 1.54 -4.34 -2.13
N PRO A 27 1.68 -3.70 -3.31
CA PRO A 27 2.64 -4.15 -4.30
C PRO A 27 4.08 -4.05 -3.76
N ILE A 28 4.90 -5.05 -4.08
CA ILE A 28 6.33 -5.08 -3.70
C ILE A 28 7.09 -3.99 -4.48
N SER A 29 6.95 -4.00 -5.80
CA SER A 29 7.46 -3.00 -6.71
C SER A 29 6.31 -2.30 -7.44
N LYS A 30 6.57 -1.09 -7.93
CA LYS A 30 5.70 -0.44 -8.91
C LYS A 30 6.53 0.26 -9.96
N VAL A 31 5.89 0.46 -11.10
CA VAL A 31 6.50 1.09 -12.26
C VAL A 31 6.03 2.54 -12.36
N CYS A 32 6.94 3.47 -12.59
CA CYS A 32 6.59 4.87 -12.82
C CYS A 32 6.02 5.08 -14.24
N SER A 33 5.52 6.27 -14.56
CA SER A 33 5.03 6.58 -15.92
C SER A 33 6.07 6.33 -17.03
N ASN A 34 7.36 6.38 -16.70
CA ASN A 34 8.47 6.16 -17.62
C ASN A 34 8.94 4.69 -17.65
N ARG A 35 8.12 3.75 -17.17
CA ARG A 35 8.43 2.31 -17.12
C ARG A 35 9.62 1.90 -16.21
N HIS A 36 10.06 2.77 -15.31
CA HIS A 36 11.12 2.43 -14.35
C HIS A 36 10.57 1.81 -13.08
N GLU A 37 11.28 0.83 -12.54
CA GLU A 37 10.99 0.28 -11.22
C GLU A 37 11.22 1.32 -10.11
N MET A 38 10.23 1.43 -9.25
CA MET A 38 10.24 2.29 -8.07
C MET A 38 10.46 1.44 -6.83
N LYS A 39 11.38 1.89 -5.98
CA LYS A 39 11.62 1.27 -4.69
C LYS A 39 10.81 1.97 -3.61
N LEU A 40 10.32 1.18 -2.66
CA LEU A 40 9.65 1.67 -1.48
C LEU A 40 10.67 2.31 -0.53
N GLN A 41 10.41 3.54 -0.09
CA GLN A 41 11.13 4.21 0.98
C GLN A 41 10.21 4.31 2.20
N VAL A 42 10.58 3.62 3.28
CA VAL A 42 9.91 3.71 4.57
C VAL A 42 10.68 4.73 5.42
N ARG A 43 10.13 5.94 5.56
CA ARG A 43 10.66 7.00 6.43
C ARG A 43 9.50 7.58 7.23
N LYS A 44 9.61 8.81 7.73
CA LYS A 44 8.51 9.56 8.37
C LYS A 44 7.25 9.55 7.49
N GLN A 45 7.42 9.83 6.21
CA GLN A 45 6.42 9.63 5.16
C GLN A 45 6.87 8.50 4.25
N SER A 46 6.05 7.47 4.16
CA SER A 46 6.36 6.29 3.36
C SER A 46 5.92 6.55 1.91
N ARG A 47 6.88 6.51 0.98
CA ARG A 47 6.69 6.87 -0.43
C ARG A 47 7.43 5.88 -1.33
N ARG A 48 7.02 5.77 -2.59
CA ARG A 48 7.80 5.07 -3.61
C ARG A 48 8.60 6.10 -4.40
N ARG A 49 9.86 5.79 -4.65
CA ARG A 49 10.77 6.66 -5.38
C ARG A 49 11.39 5.91 -6.55
N CYS A 50 11.38 6.55 -7.71
CA CYS A 50 12.19 6.14 -8.84
C CYS A 50 13.62 6.67 -8.63
N TYR A 51 14.62 5.79 -8.71
CA TYR A 51 16.03 6.16 -8.51
C TYR A 51 16.78 6.45 -9.81
N VAL A 52 16.11 6.34 -10.96
CA VAL A 52 16.68 6.77 -12.24
C VAL A 52 16.90 8.29 -12.19
N LYS A 53 18.14 8.73 -12.45
CA LYS A 53 18.62 10.11 -12.30
C LYS A 53 17.73 11.13 -13.03
N GLU A 54 17.30 10.77 -14.24
CA GLU A 54 16.44 11.58 -15.10
C GLU A 54 14.98 11.61 -14.64
N CYS A 55 14.52 10.58 -13.92
CA CYS A 55 13.13 10.46 -13.52
C CYS A 55 12.90 11.07 -12.13
N ARG A 56 13.57 10.54 -11.09
CA ARG A 56 13.45 10.92 -9.67
C ARG A 56 12.01 11.10 -9.13
N LYS A 57 10.99 10.62 -9.83
CA LYS A 57 9.58 10.73 -9.47
C LYS A 57 9.31 10.05 -8.14
N GLU A 58 8.48 10.69 -7.32
CA GLU A 58 7.98 10.16 -6.06
C GLU A 58 6.47 9.99 -6.15
N ILE A 59 5.96 8.84 -5.69
CA ILE A 59 4.51 8.60 -5.58
C ILE A 59 4.20 8.12 -4.17
N SER A 60 3.02 8.49 -3.67
CA SER A 60 2.51 7.94 -2.42
C SER A 60 2.32 6.43 -2.54
N ILE A 61 2.53 5.73 -1.43
CA ILE A 61 2.24 4.28 -1.33
C ILE A 61 0.78 3.98 -1.65
N ARG A 62 -0.11 4.92 -1.37
CA ARG A 62 -1.55 4.76 -1.59
C ARG A 62 -1.93 4.75 -3.06
N ILE A 63 -1.14 5.38 -3.94
CA ILE A 63 -1.50 5.56 -5.36
C ILE A 63 -1.59 4.21 -6.07
N LYS A 64 -2.67 4.02 -6.83
CA LYS A 64 -3.03 2.76 -7.49
C LYS A 64 -3.01 1.57 -6.53
N THR A 65 -3.38 1.79 -5.27
CA THR A 65 -3.62 0.73 -4.29
C THR A 65 -5.01 0.87 -3.73
N TRP A 66 -5.47 -0.15 -3.01
CA TRP A 66 -6.75 -0.10 -2.32
C TRP A 66 -6.86 1.02 -1.27
N PHE A 67 -5.75 1.68 -0.88
CA PHE A 67 -5.76 2.85 0.01
C PHE A 67 -5.96 4.19 -0.70
N GLU A 68 -6.02 4.22 -2.03
CA GLU A 68 -6.20 5.45 -2.78
C GLU A 68 -7.55 6.11 -2.43
N GLY A 69 -7.53 7.40 -2.14
CA GLY A 69 -8.74 8.16 -1.75
C GLY A 69 -9.29 7.88 -0.35
N ILE A 70 -8.77 6.90 0.40
CA ILE A 70 -9.27 6.65 1.76
C ILE A 70 -8.60 7.60 2.76
N LYS A 71 -9.41 8.46 3.38
CA LYS A 71 -9.04 9.19 4.59
C LYS A 71 -9.40 8.33 5.80
N ILE A 72 -8.47 7.47 6.21
CA ILE A 72 -8.60 6.74 7.47
C ILE A 72 -8.22 7.71 8.58
N SER A 73 -9.21 8.21 9.32
CA SER A 73 -9.00 9.12 10.45
C SER A 73 -8.77 8.33 11.74
N SER A 74 -9.27 7.09 11.81
CA SER A 74 -9.12 6.23 13.00
C SER A 74 -8.82 4.76 12.68
N LYS A 75 -8.21 4.06 13.66
CA LYS A 75 -7.98 2.60 13.63
C LYS A 75 -9.31 1.81 13.52
N ARG A 76 -10.42 2.37 14.02
CA ARG A 76 -11.76 1.76 13.91
C ARG A 76 -12.33 1.86 12.50
N GLU A 77 -12.27 3.02 11.86
CA GLU A 77 -12.68 3.19 10.45
C GLU A 77 -11.91 2.25 9.54
N PHE A 78 -10.60 2.12 9.79
CA PHE A 78 -9.78 1.13 9.10
C PHE A 78 -10.36 -0.28 9.24
N TYR A 79 -10.66 -0.71 10.47
CA TYR A 79 -11.19 -2.03 10.76
C TYR A 79 -12.51 -2.32 10.03
N PHE A 80 -13.48 -1.41 10.13
CA PHE A 80 -14.76 -1.53 9.43
C PHE A 80 -14.57 -1.60 7.92
N TYR A 81 -13.64 -0.80 7.39
CA TYR A 81 -13.36 -0.76 5.96
C TYR A 81 -12.88 -2.10 5.40
N ILE A 82 -12.01 -2.84 6.12
CA ILE A 82 -11.47 -4.12 5.63
C ILE A 82 -12.42 -5.30 5.81
N ILE A 83 -13.26 -5.27 6.85
CA ILE A 83 -14.21 -6.37 7.07
C ILE A 83 -15.37 -6.28 6.09
N SER A 84 -15.62 -5.12 5.50
CA SER A 84 -16.65 -4.93 4.50
C SER A 84 -16.46 -5.85 3.27
N PRO A 85 -17.40 -6.75 2.97
CA PRO A 85 -17.34 -7.62 1.79
C PRO A 85 -17.26 -6.83 0.47
N LEU A 86 -17.95 -5.68 0.40
CA LEU A 86 -17.93 -4.79 -0.76
C LEU A 86 -16.52 -4.25 -1.06
N LYS A 87 -15.72 -4.02 -0.02
CA LYS A 87 -14.34 -3.56 -0.17
C LYS A 87 -13.38 -4.67 -0.57
N ARG A 88 -13.69 -5.93 -0.22
CA ARG A 88 -12.96 -7.09 -0.75
C ARG A 88 -13.13 -7.23 -2.26
N LEU A 89 -14.31 -6.94 -2.80
CA LEU A 89 -14.54 -6.90 -4.25
C LEU A 89 -13.74 -5.78 -4.92
N GLN A 90 -13.78 -4.57 -4.35
CA GLN A 90 -12.97 -3.45 -4.84
C GLN A 90 -11.46 -3.80 -4.85
N TRP A 91 -10.99 -4.53 -3.84
CA TRP A 91 -9.59 -5.00 -3.80
C TRP A 91 -9.26 -5.97 -4.94
N ASN A 92 -10.15 -6.92 -5.27
CA ASN A 92 -9.92 -7.84 -6.40
C ASN A 92 -9.80 -7.07 -7.73
N ILE A 93 -10.57 -6.00 -7.93
CA ILE A 93 -10.48 -5.15 -9.12
C ILE A 93 -9.14 -4.41 -9.16
N VAL A 94 -8.75 -3.74 -8.07
CA VAL A 94 -7.48 -3.00 -8.02
C VAL A 94 -6.28 -3.93 -8.17
N ARG A 95 -6.33 -5.12 -7.56
CA ARG A 95 -5.26 -6.13 -7.66
C ARG A 95 -5.05 -6.60 -9.10
N ARG A 96 -6.12 -6.73 -9.90
CA ARG A 96 -5.99 -7.07 -11.33
C ARG A 96 -5.21 -6.02 -12.12
N SER A 97 -5.27 -4.75 -11.74
CA SER A 97 -4.50 -3.66 -12.39
C SER A 97 -3.00 -3.66 -12.08
N TRP A 98 -2.53 -4.57 -11.22
CA TRP A 98 -1.10 -4.70 -10.89
C TRP A 98 -0.39 -5.76 -11.73
N ARG A 99 -1.13 -6.65 -12.38
CA ARG A 99 -0.62 -7.49 -13.46
C ARG A 99 -0.67 -6.70 -14.75
#